data_AF-X0W8E6-F1
#
_entry.id   AF-X0W8E6-F1
#
_cell.length_a   1.000
_cell.length_b   1.000
_cell.length_c   1.000
_cell.angle_alpha   90.00
_cell.angle_beta   90.00
_cell.angle_gamma   90.00
#
_symmetry.space_group_name_H-M   'P 1'
#
loop_
_entity.id
_entity.type
_entity.pdbx_description
1 polymer ?
#
loop_
_entity_poly.entity_id
_entity_poly.type
_entity_poly.pdbx_seq_one_letter_code
_entity_poly.pdbx_strand_id
1 'polypeptide(L)'
;MVSADPQIWIQALLTIAATSFVFRDNIVFKVAQYTFIGVAAGHYIVMGVKNIINYGWVHLAGGAYIYVVVFILGILLYARFSKEYYWLYRYPIAFMVGNGIGISIRAAIHSDFIKNIAA
;
A
#
# COMPACT_ATOMS: atom_id res chain seq x y z
N MET A 1 -28.17 -7.59 22.28
CA MET A 1 -27.30 -8.66 22.83
C MET A 1 -25.87 -8.23 22.62
N VAL A 2 -25.03 -8.27 23.65
CA VAL A 2 -23.62 -7.89 23.55
C VAL A 2 -22.86 -9.03 22.86
N SER A 3 -21.98 -8.71 21.90
CA SER A 3 -21.18 -9.75 21.22
C SER A 3 -20.20 -10.40 22.21
N ALA A 4 -20.08 -11.73 22.12
CA ALA A 4 -19.13 -12.53 22.90
C ALA A 4 -17.77 -12.70 22.19
N ASP A 5 -17.62 -12.18 20.96
CA ASP A 5 -16.42 -12.35 20.16
C ASP A 5 -15.28 -11.46 20.68
N PRO A 6 -14.15 -12.04 21.14
CA PRO A 6 -13.05 -11.25 21.70
C PRO A 6 -12.47 -10.23 20.72
N GLN A 7 -12.52 -10.52 19.42
CA GLN A 7 -12.06 -9.62 18.36
C GLN A 7 -12.85 -8.31 18.32
N ILE A 8 -14.16 -8.35 18.52
CA ILE A 8 -15.02 -7.15 18.47
C ILE A 8 -14.69 -6.23 19.65
N TRP A 9 -14.41 -6.80 20.82
CA TRP A 9 -13.99 -6.05 22.00
C TRP A 9 -12.63 -5.39 21.83
N ILE A 10 -11.66 -6.10 21.25
CA ILE A 10 -10.34 -5.54 20.95
C ILE A 10 -10.48 -4.35 19.97
N GLN A 11 -11.30 -4.51 18.92
CA GLN A 11 -11.57 -3.42 17.97
C GLN A 11 -12.22 -2.22 18.65
N ALA A 12 -13.27 -2.43 19.44
CA ALA A 12 -13.97 -1.37 20.14
C ALA A 12 -13.03 -0.59 21.10
N LEU A 13 -12.20 -1.31 21.87
CA LEU A 13 -11.21 -0.69 22.76
C LEU A 13 -10.17 0.12 21.98
N LEU A 14 -9.66 -0.41 20.87
CA LEU A 14 -8.73 0.31 20.00
C LEU A 14 -9.37 1.54 19.35
N THR A 15 -10.65 1.47 18.97
CA THR A 15 -11.39 2.62 18.46
C THR A 15 -11.49 3.72 19.52
N ILE A 16 -11.88 3.37 20.75
CA ILE A 16 -11.95 4.35 21.85
C ILE A 16 -10.55 4.93 22.14
N ALA A 17 -9.52 4.09 22.18
CA ALA A 17 -8.13 4.52 22.39
C ALA A 17 -7.64 5.46 21.28
N ALA A 18 -7.99 5.19 20.02
CA ALA A 18 -7.67 6.06 18.90
C ALA A 18 -8.44 7.38 18.96
N THR A 19 -9.74 7.37 19.25
CA THR A 19 -10.57 8.58 19.40
C THR A 19 -10.14 9.47 20.56
N SER A 20 -9.37 8.92 21.52
CA SER A 20 -8.81 9.67 22.64
C SER A 20 -7.89 10.84 22.21
N PHE A 21 -7.47 10.91 20.94
CA PHE A 21 -6.70 12.05 20.40
C PHE A 21 -7.37 13.42 20.63
N VAL A 22 -8.70 13.45 20.77
CA VAL A 22 -9.49 14.67 21.03
C VAL A 22 -9.11 15.33 22.37
N PHE A 23 -8.67 14.54 23.35
CA PHE A 23 -8.39 14.99 24.72
C PHE A 23 -6.92 15.38 24.96
N ARG A 24 -6.25 15.93 23.95
CA ARG A 24 -4.80 16.22 23.94
C ARG A 24 -3.95 14.95 23.86
N ASP A 25 -2.67 15.15 23.59
CA ASP A 25 -1.65 14.13 23.36
C ASP A 25 -1.43 13.23 24.60
N ASN A 26 -2.24 12.17 24.73
CA ASN A 26 -2.28 11.29 25.89
C ASN A 26 -1.62 9.91 25.62
N ILE A 27 -1.26 9.21 26.70
CA ILE A 27 -0.52 7.93 26.62
C ILE A 27 -1.36 6.85 25.91
N VAL A 28 -2.69 6.84 26.11
CA VAL A 28 -3.60 5.86 25.53
C VAL A 28 -3.63 5.96 24.00
N PHE A 29 -3.71 7.18 23.49
CA PHE A 29 -3.62 7.47 22.06
C PHE A 29 -2.25 7.10 21.49
N LYS A 30 -1.15 7.41 22.18
CA LYS A 30 0.21 7.05 21.73
C LYS A 30 0.40 5.54 21.60
N VAL A 31 -0.13 4.75 22.54
CA VAL A 31 -0.10 3.29 22.46
C VAL A 31 -0.88 2.80 21.23
N ALA A 32 -2.08 3.32 20.99
CA ALA A 32 -2.86 2.98 19.80
C ALA A 32 -2.11 3.35 18.51
N GLN A 33 -1.50 4.53 18.46
CA GLN A 33 -0.73 5.02 17.32
C GLN A 33 0.50 4.16 17.02
N TYR A 34 1.34 3.86 18.03
CA TYR A 34 2.53 3.03 17.83
C TYR A 34 2.18 1.59 17.47
N THR A 35 1.13 1.04 18.07
CA THR A 35 0.62 -0.29 17.72
C THR A 35 0.15 -0.31 16.27
N PHE A 36 -0.65 0.68 15.86
CA PHE A 36 -1.15 0.78 14.50
C PHE A 36 -0.02 0.91 13.47
N ILE A 37 0.94 1.82 13.70
CA ILE A 37 2.08 2.01 12.80
C ILE A 37 2.96 0.75 12.74
N GLY A 38 3.19 0.08 13.88
CA GLY A 38 3.96 -1.15 13.94
C GLY A 38 3.30 -2.30 13.17
N VAL A 39 2.01 -2.52 13.36
CA VAL A 39 1.23 -3.53 12.62
C VAL A 39 1.18 -3.19 11.14
N ALA A 40 0.95 -1.92 10.78
CA ALA A 40 0.95 -1.48 9.40
C ALA A 40 2.30 -1.73 8.73
N ALA A 41 3.40 -1.30 9.34
CA ALA A 41 4.75 -1.52 8.82
C ALA A 41 5.06 -3.02 8.65
N GLY A 42 4.74 -3.84 9.64
CA GLY A 42 4.91 -5.29 9.55
C GLY A 42 4.08 -5.92 8.41
N HIS A 43 2.83 -5.51 8.26
CA HIS A 43 1.96 -5.95 7.18
C HIS A 43 2.53 -5.56 5.80
N TYR A 44 2.97 -4.30 5.64
CA TYR A 44 3.55 -3.83 4.38
C TYR A 44 4.84 -4.55 4.01
N ILE A 45 5.69 -4.90 4.98
CA ILE A 45 6.90 -5.69 4.71
C ILE A 45 6.54 -7.08 4.16
N VAL A 46 5.62 -7.79 4.83
CA VAL A 46 5.19 -9.12 4.40
C VAL A 46 4.53 -9.06 3.02
N MET A 47 3.67 -8.07 2.79
CA MET A 47 3.02 -7.86 1.50
C MET A 47 4.05 -7.54 0.41
N GLY A 48 5.05 -6.70 0.70
CA GLY A 48 6.13 -6.37 -0.23
C GLY A 48 6.92 -7.60 -0.66
N VAL A 49 7.32 -8.44 0.29
CA VAL A 49 8.04 -9.70 0.00
C VAL A 49 7.18 -10.64 -0.84
N LYS A 50 5.91 -10.84 -0.45
CA LYS A 50 4.98 -11.68 -1.23
C LYS A 50 4.78 -11.15 -2.65
N ASN A 51 4.68 -9.83 -2.82
CA ASN A 51 4.53 -9.23 -4.14
C ASN A 51 5.76 -9.46 -5.02
N ILE A 52 6.97 -9.31 -4.45
CA ILE A 52 8.22 -9.58 -5.16
C ILE A 52 8.29 -11.03 -5.61
N ILE A 53 7.90 -11.98 -4.75
CA ILE A 53 7.94 -13.41 -5.08
C ILE A 53 6.87 -13.74 -6.14
N ASN A 54 5.61 -13.45 -5.84
CA ASN A 54 4.48 -13.91 -6.65
C ASN A 54 4.37 -13.17 -7.98
N TYR A 55 4.55 -11.85 -7.98
CA TYR A 55 4.43 -11.04 -9.19
C TYR A 55 5.76 -10.82 -9.91
N GLY A 56 6.90 -10.91 -9.22
CA GLY A 56 8.22 -10.73 -9.84
C GLY A 56 8.91 -12.06 -10.15
N TRP A 57 9.33 -12.76 -9.10
CA TRP A 57 10.24 -13.90 -9.20
C TRP A 57 9.62 -15.10 -9.92
N VAL A 58 8.38 -15.47 -9.60
CA VAL A 58 7.69 -16.60 -10.25
C VAL A 58 7.57 -16.38 -11.76
N HIS A 59 7.27 -15.16 -12.19
CA HIS A 59 7.14 -14.85 -13.61
C HIS A 59 8.50 -14.81 -14.32
N LEU A 60 9.53 -14.29 -13.65
CA LEU A 60 10.89 -14.32 -14.17
C LEU A 60 11.40 -15.76 -14.33
N ALA A 61 11.17 -16.61 -13.33
CA ALA A 61 11.52 -18.04 -13.38
C ALA A 61 10.70 -18.81 -14.44
N GLY A 62 9.48 -18.35 -14.73
CA GLY A 62 8.64 -18.85 -15.82
C GLY A 62 9.08 -18.43 -17.23
N GLY A 63 10.22 -17.74 -17.39
CA GLY A 63 10.78 -17.36 -18.69
C GLY A 63 10.37 -15.96 -19.18
N ALA A 64 9.61 -15.20 -18.38
CA ALA A 64 9.26 -13.82 -18.73
C ALA A 64 10.40 -12.86 -18.35
N TYR A 65 11.36 -12.66 -19.26
CA TYR A 65 12.52 -11.79 -19.02
C TYR A 65 12.18 -10.30 -18.82
N ILE A 66 10.98 -9.86 -19.21
CA ILE A 66 10.52 -8.48 -19.00
C ILE A 66 10.52 -8.08 -17.51
N TYR A 67 10.37 -9.03 -16.60
CA TYR A 67 10.38 -8.79 -15.16
C TYR A 67 11.74 -8.33 -14.64
N VAL A 68 12.84 -8.56 -15.38
CA VAL A 68 14.15 -7.97 -15.06
C VAL A 68 14.06 -6.44 -15.03
N VAL A 69 13.33 -5.84 -15.97
CA VAL A 69 13.11 -4.38 -15.99
C VAL A 69 12.36 -3.93 -14.74
N VAL A 70 11.37 -4.71 -14.29
CA VAL A 70 10.61 -4.41 -13.06
C VAL A 70 11.52 -4.45 -11.83
N PHE A 71 12.43 -5.41 -11.74
CA PHE A 71 13.41 -5.47 -10.66
C PHE A 71 14.39 -4.30 -10.69
N ILE A 72 14.87 -3.91 -11.87
CA ILE A 72 15.73 -2.73 -12.03
C ILE A 72 14.99 -1.48 -11.55
N LEU A 73 13.76 -1.25 -12.01
CA LEU A 73 12.93 -0.12 -11.55
C LEU A 73 12.71 -0.16 -10.03
N GLY A 74 12.52 -1.34 -9.44
CA GLY A 74 12.43 -1.53 -8.00
C GLY A 74 13.70 -1.10 -7.26
N ILE A 75 14.88 -1.48 -7.77
CA ILE A 75 16.18 -1.09 -7.18
C ILE A 75 16.41 0.42 -7.32
N LEU A 76 16.02 1.02 -8.44
CA LEU A 76 16.14 2.47 -8.66
C LEU A 76 15.33 3.29 -7.65
N LEU A 77 14.31 2.72 -7.00
CA LEU A 77 13.59 3.42 -5.93
C LEU A 77 14.50 3.77 -4.74
N TYR A 78 15.53 2.95 -4.46
CA TYR A 78 16.49 3.22 -3.40
C TYR A 78 17.45 4.37 -3.71
N ALA A 79 17.56 4.77 -4.99
CA ALA A 79 18.34 5.94 -5.38
C ALA A 79 17.80 7.24 -4.74
N ARG A 80 16.56 7.23 -4.21
CA ARG A 80 15.99 8.31 -3.40
C ARG A 80 16.84 8.68 -2.18
N PHE A 81 17.54 7.71 -1.60
CA PHE A 81 18.34 7.92 -0.38
C PHE A 81 19.74 8.48 -0.68
N SER A 82 20.20 8.40 -1.93
CA SER A 82 21.47 9.00 -2.35
C SER A 82 21.26 10.42 -2.86
N LYS A 83 22.09 11.37 -2.42
CA LYS A 83 22.07 12.75 -2.90
C LYS A 83 22.54 12.86 -4.36
N GLU A 84 23.48 12.00 -4.77
CA GLU A 84 24.09 12.03 -6.11
C GLU A 84 23.20 11.37 -7.17
N TYR A 85 22.57 10.23 -6.82
CA TYR A 85 21.75 9.44 -7.74
C TYR A 85 20.25 9.74 -7.63
N TYR A 86 19.87 10.82 -6.95
CA TYR A 86 18.47 11.19 -6.68
C TYR A 86 17.61 11.26 -7.94
N TRP A 87 18.19 11.61 -9.10
CA TRP A 87 17.45 11.72 -10.36
C TRP A 87 16.91 10.37 -10.86
N LEU A 88 17.57 9.24 -10.54
CA LEU A 88 17.15 7.91 -11.01
C LEU A 88 15.83 7.47 -10.38
N TYR A 89 15.50 7.95 -9.17
CA TYR A 89 14.22 7.69 -8.51
C TYR A 89 13.01 8.18 -9.31
N ARG A 90 13.19 9.13 -10.25
CA ARG A 90 12.09 9.69 -11.03
C ARG A 90 11.49 8.69 -12.02
N TYR A 91 12.29 7.77 -12.59
CA TYR A 91 11.79 6.81 -13.58
C TYR A 91 10.79 5.80 -13.00
N PRO A 92 11.09 5.11 -11.87
CA PRO A 92 10.12 4.20 -11.26
C PRO A 92 8.83 4.91 -10.85
N ILE A 93 8.92 6.12 -10.31
CA ILE A 93 7.75 6.89 -9.89
C ILE A 93 6.89 7.31 -11.08
N ALA A 94 7.50 7.77 -12.18
CA ALA A 94 6.76 8.08 -13.40
C ALA A 94 6.00 6.85 -13.93
N PHE A 95 6.63 5.66 -13.88
CA PHE A 95 5.97 4.41 -14.26
C PHE A 95 4.78 4.07 -13.36
N MET A 96 4.93 4.17 -12.03
CA MET A 96 3.85 3.91 -11.07
C MET A 96 2.68 4.87 -11.26
N VAL A 97 2.96 6.17 -11.41
CA VAL A 97 1.94 7.20 -11.64
C VAL A 97 1.24 6.99 -12.99
N GLY A 98 1.99 6.73 -14.05
CA GLY A 98 1.42 6.45 -15.38
C GLY A 98 0.49 5.23 -15.37
N ASN A 99 0.86 4.17 -14.65
CA ASN A 99 0.00 3.00 -14.47
C ASN A 99 -1.30 3.36 -13.75
N GLY A 100 -1.21 4.11 -12.64
CA GLY A 100 -2.37 4.57 -11.87
C GLY A 100 -3.32 5.42 -12.71
N ILE A 101 -2.80 6.40 -13.46
CA ILE A 101 -3.61 7.24 -14.36
C ILE A 101 -4.30 6.38 -15.43
N GLY A 102 -3.57 5.45 -16.05
CA GLY A 102 -4.12 4.57 -17.08
C GLY A 102 -5.24 3.65 -16.58
N ILE A 103 -5.14 3.15 -15.35
CA ILE A 103 -6.20 2.35 -14.72
C ILE A 103 -7.41 3.24 -14.41
N SER A 104 -7.20 4.41 -13.80
CA SER A 104 -8.27 5.33 -13.41
C SER A 104 -9.08 5.83 -14.61
N ILE A 105 -8.42 6.18 -15.73
CA ILE A 105 -9.12 6.61 -16.95
C ILE A 105 -10.03 5.50 -17.50
N ARG A 106 -9.53 4.26 -17.58
CA ARG A 106 -10.34 3.12 -18.03
C ARG A 106 -11.53 2.86 -17.12
N ALA A 107 -11.32 2.95 -15.80
CA ALA A 107 -12.38 2.77 -14.83
C ALA A 107 -13.47 3.83 -14.99
N ALA A 108 -13.09 5.11 -15.13
CA ALA A 108 -14.02 6.22 -15.32
C ALA A 108 -14.86 6.06 -16.61
N ILE A 109 -14.25 5.66 -17.73
CA ILE A 109 -15.00 5.44 -18.98
C ILE A 109 -16.04 4.32 -18.82
N HIS A 110 -15.66 3.23 -18.16
CA HIS A 110 -16.58 2.11 -17.95
C HIS A 110 -17.70 2.45 -16.96
N SER A 111 -17.42 3.19 -15.88
CA SER A 111 -18.43 3.58 -14.90
C SER A 111 -19.36 4.67 -15.41
N ASP A 112 -18.81 5.69 -16.07
CA ASP A 112 -19.54 6.94 -16.31
C ASP A 112 -20.24 6.95 -17.68
N PHE A 113 -19.74 6.20 -18.67
CA PHE A 113 -20.34 6.15 -20.00
C PHE A 113 -21.10 4.85 -20.23
N ILE A 114 -20.47 3.69 -19.99
CA ILE A 114 -21.08 2.41 -20.34
C ILE A 114 -22.25 2.07 -19.41
N LYS A 115 -22.09 2.22 -18.09
CA LYS A 115 -23.19 1.93 -17.15
C LYS A 115 -24.35 2.92 -17.26
N ASN A 116 -24.09 4.17 -17.62
CA ASN A 116 -25.13 5.19 -17.74
C ASN A 116 -25.89 5.14 -19.07
N ILE A 117 -25.30 4.59 -20.14
CA ILE A 117 -25.99 4.37 -21.44
C ILE A 117 -26.74 3.03 -21.46
N ALA A 118 -26.31 2.04 -20.68
CA ALA A 118 -26.96 0.73 -20.58
C ALA A 118 -28.13 0.68 -19.57
N ALA A 119 -28.42 1.79 -18.89
CA ALA A 119 -29.58 1.97 -18.01
C ALA A 119 -30.69 2.73 -18.74
#